data_AF-A0AAW4BP10-F1
#
_entry.id   AF-A0AAW4BP10-F1
#
_cell.length_a   1.000
_cell.length_b   1.000
_cell.length_c   1.000
_cell.angle_alpha   90.00
_cell.angle_beta   90.00
_cell.angle_gamma   90.00
#
_symmetry.space_group_name_H-M   'P 1'
#
loop_
_entity.id
_entity.type
_entity.pdbx_description
1 polymer ?
#
loop_
_entity_poly.entity_id
_entity_poly.type
_entity_poly.pdbx_seq_one_letter_code
_entity_poly.pdbx_strand_id
1 'polypeptide(L)'
;KLTFQGGTSLRLCYGGNRFSEDLDFAGGKDFSSAMLADMKHCIEKYIGERYGLEVTVKEPKDLKQDHKYSELSIDKWQIAVVTSPERKDLPKQKIKVEVANIPAYTREPQP
;
A
#
# COMPACT_ATOMS: atom_id res chain seq x y z
N LYS A 1 9.35 -6.83 9.35
CA LYS A 1 9.28 -7.81 8.24
C LYS A 1 7.90 -7.69 7.60
N LEU A 2 7.78 -7.64 6.27
CA LEU A 2 6.49 -7.49 5.57
C LEU A 2 6.10 -8.78 4.86
N THR A 3 4.81 -9.12 4.86
CA THR A 3 4.28 -10.27 4.14
C THR A 3 3.20 -9.81 3.17
N PHE A 4 3.33 -10.19 1.90
CA PHE A 4 2.39 -9.79 0.85
C PHE A 4 1.07 -10.56 0.97
N GLN A 5 -0.05 -9.85 0.80
CA GLN A 5 -1.40 -10.39 0.96
C GLN A 5 -2.42 -9.67 0.06
N GLY A 6 -3.69 -10.00 0.20
CA GLY A 6 -4.79 -9.33 -0.52
C GLY A 6 -4.97 -9.79 -1.96
N GLY A 7 -5.85 -9.10 -2.69
CA GLY A 7 -6.27 -9.51 -4.04
C GLY A 7 -5.14 -9.52 -5.06
N THR A 8 -4.17 -8.61 -4.94
CA THR A 8 -3.03 -8.56 -5.85
C THR A 8 -2.05 -9.70 -5.61
N SER A 9 -1.92 -10.19 -4.37
CA SER A 9 -1.16 -11.43 -4.11
C SER A 9 -1.81 -12.64 -4.77
N LEU A 10 -3.15 -12.74 -4.76
CA LEU A 10 -3.89 -13.79 -5.47
C LEU A 10 -3.66 -13.71 -6.98
N ARG A 11 -3.65 -12.50 -7.55
CA ARG A 11 -3.34 -12.29 -8.97
C ARG A 11 -1.93 -12.71 -9.33
N LEU A 12 -0.92 -12.22 -8.59
CA LEU A 12 0.49 -12.36 -8.96
C LEU A 12 1.10 -13.71 -8.56
N CYS A 13 0.66 -14.30 -7.45
CA CYS A 13 1.25 -15.53 -6.93
C CYS A 13 0.41 -16.77 -7.25
N TYR A 14 -0.89 -16.63 -7.51
CA TYR A 14 -1.82 -17.76 -7.68
C TYR A 14 -2.60 -17.72 -9.01
N GLY A 15 -2.23 -16.82 -9.93
CA GLY A 15 -2.85 -16.76 -11.27
C GLY A 15 -4.30 -16.28 -11.29
N GLY A 16 -4.76 -15.55 -10.26
CA GLY A 16 -6.13 -15.04 -10.20
C GLY A 16 -6.53 -14.25 -11.45
N ASN A 17 -7.79 -14.35 -11.91
CA ASN A 17 -8.21 -13.78 -13.20
C ASN A 17 -8.55 -12.28 -13.16
N ARG A 18 -8.77 -11.72 -11.97
CA ARG A 18 -9.17 -10.33 -11.76
C ARG A 18 -7.96 -9.40 -11.74
N PHE A 19 -8.07 -8.25 -12.41
CA PHE A 19 -7.08 -7.18 -12.34
C PHE A 19 -7.08 -6.54 -10.95
N SER A 20 -5.89 -6.25 -10.43
CA SER A 20 -5.67 -5.68 -9.10
C SER A 20 -4.37 -4.89 -9.11
N GLU A 21 -4.43 -3.63 -8.67
CA GLU A 21 -3.31 -2.67 -8.75
C GLU A 21 -2.65 -2.41 -7.40
N ASP A 22 -3.43 -2.41 -6.32
CA ASP A 22 -2.97 -2.07 -4.98
C ASP A 22 -2.11 -3.19 -4.38
N LEU A 23 -1.12 -2.86 -3.54
CA LEU A 23 -0.28 -3.83 -2.84
C LEU A 23 -0.58 -3.80 -1.34
N ASP A 24 -1.10 -4.90 -0.80
CA ASP A 24 -1.42 -5.04 0.62
C ASP A 24 -0.38 -5.90 1.35
N PHE A 25 0.06 -5.45 2.52
CA PHE A 25 1.04 -6.16 3.35
C PHE A 25 0.59 -6.29 4.81
N ALA A 26 0.95 -7.41 5.42
CA ALA A 26 0.92 -7.61 6.86
C ALA A 26 2.30 -7.26 7.44
N GLY A 27 2.37 -6.27 8.32
CA GLY A 27 3.60 -5.78 8.92
C GLY A 27 3.94 -6.36 10.29
N GLY A 28 3.00 -7.07 10.93
CA GLY A 28 3.12 -7.50 12.31
C GLY A 28 2.81 -6.38 13.31
N LYS A 29 2.69 -6.75 14.60
CA LYS A 29 2.31 -5.83 15.68
C LYS A 29 3.33 -4.69 15.89
N ASP A 30 4.60 -4.94 15.56
CA ASP A 30 5.70 -4.00 15.76
C ASP A 30 5.92 -3.08 14.54
N PHE A 31 5.06 -3.16 13.51
CA PHE A 31 5.15 -2.24 12.38
C PHE A 31 4.81 -0.81 12.83
N SER A 32 5.61 0.16 12.38
CA SER A 32 5.50 1.55 12.81
C SER A 32 5.56 2.53 11.63
N SER A 33 5.12 3.78 11.86
CA SER A 33 5.23 4.86 10.88
C SER A 33 6.67 5.11 10.41
N ALA A 34 7.67 4.89 11.27
CA ALA A 34 9.08 5.08 10.91
C ALA A 34 9.49 4.11 9.80
N MET A 35 9.11 2.83 9.90
CA MET A 35 9.39 1.84 8.86
C MET A 35 8.69 2.19 7.54
N LEU A 36 7.49 2.76 7.61
CA LEU A 36 6.78 3.23 6.41
C LEU A 36 7.44 4.47 5.79
N ALA A 37 7.98 5.37 6.60
CA ALA A 37 8.70 6.55 6.11
C ALA A 37 9.95 6.15 5.30
N ASP A 38 10.68 5.11 5.75
CA ASP A 38 11.81 4.55 5.00
C ASP A 38 11.35 3.95 3.66
N MET A 39 10.21 3.24 3.65
CA MET A 39 9.61 2.73 2.41
C MET A 39 9.20 3.86 1.46
N LYS A 40 8.57 4.92 1.98
CA LYS A 40 8.21 6.12 1.21
C LYS A 40 9.45 6.72 0.56
N HIS A 41 10.51 6.95 1.34
CA HIS A 41 11.74 7.54 0.82
C HIS A 41 12.33 6.69 -0.32
N CYS A 42 12.32 5.36 -0.16
CA CYS A 42 12.73 4.44 -1.22
C CYS A 42 11.85 4.60 -2.49
N ILE A 43 10.53 4.59 -2.35
CA ILE A 43 9.60 4.72 -3.48
C ILE A 43 9.72 6.09 -4.15
N GLU A 44 9.83 7.17 -3.37
CA GLU A 44 10.04 8.54 -3.87
C GLU A 44 11.32 8.63 -4.68
N LYS A 45 12.43 8.12 -4.15
CA LYS A 45 13.71 8.15 -4.84
C LYS A 45 13.73 7.32 -6.12
N TYR A 46 13.17 6.11 -6.09
CA TYR A 46 13.25 5.20 -7.24
C TYR A 46 12.19 5.42 -8.30
N ILE A 47 10.98 5.76 -7.90
CA ILE A 47 9.82 5.90 -8.78
C ILE A 47 9.46 7.38 -8.95
N GLY A 48 9.39 8.13 -7.85
CA GLY A 48 9.04 9.55 -7.89
C GLY A 48 10.04 10.38 -8.70
N GLU A 49 11.34 10.33 -8.37
CA GLU A 49 12.37 11.09 -9.09
C GLU A 49 12.58 10.57 -10.52
N ARG A 50 12.54 9.25 -10.72
CA ARG A 50 12.80 8.65 -12.04
C ARG A 50 11.70 8.93 -13.06
N TYR A 51 10.44 8.99 -12.61
CA TYR A 51 9.27 9.10 -13.49
C TYR A 51 8.45 10.37 -13.25
N GLY A 52 8.89 11.27 -12.36
CA GLY A 52 8.17 12.50 -12.02
C GLY A 52 6.82 12.27 -11.32
N LEU A 53 6.67 11.17 -10.56
CA LEU A 53 5.40 10.79 -9.96
C LEU A 53 5.26 11.34 -8.52
N GLU A 54 4.08 11.85 -8.19
CA GLU A 54 3.74 12.31 -6.84
C GLU A 54 3.56 11.09 -5.91
N VAL A 55 4.24 11.09 -4.77
CA VAL A 55 4.12 10.06 -3.74
C VAL A 55 3.60 10.71 -2.46
N THR A 56 2.59 10.09 -1.85
CA THR A 56 1.96 10.59 -0.63
C THR A 56 1.90 9.50 0.44
N VAL A 57 1.87 9.90 1.71
CA VAL A 57 1.74 8.99 2.86
C VAL A 57 0.53 9.38 3.70
N LYS A 58 -0.20 8.37 4.18
CA LYS A 58 -1.23 8.51 5.20
C LYS A 58 -0.92 7.61 6.38
N GLU A 59 -0.95 8.20 7.58
CA GLU A 59 -0.82 7.48 8.84
C GLU A 59 -2.17 6.91 9.31
N PRO A 60 -2.19 5.97 10.28
CA PRO A 60 -3.42 5.37 10.79
C PRO A 60 -4.44 6.39 11.26
N LYS A 61 -3.98 7.45 11.93
CA LYS A 61 -4.82 8.55 12.42
C LYS A 61 -5.50 9.32 11.28
N ASP A 62 -4.82 9.48 10.13
CA ASP A 62 -5.35 10.18 8.96
C ASP A 62 -6.31 9.28 8.19
N LEU A 63 -6.01 7.98 8.10
CA LEU A 63 -6.90 6.99 7.50
C LEU A 63 -8.19 6.83 8.31
N LYS A 64 -8.12 6.82 9.64
CA LYS A 64 -9.31 6.69 10.52
C LYS A 64 -10.29 7.87 10.41
N GLN A 65 -9.90 8.99 9.78
CA GLN A 65 -10.82 10.08 9.44
C GLN A 65 -11.72 9.75 8.23
N ASP A 66 -11.30 8.80 7.39
CA ASP A 66 -12.09 8.30 6.27
C ASP A 66 -13.04 7.20 6.78
N HIS A 67 -14.33 7.34 6.51
CA HIS A 67 -15.38 6.38 6.91
C HIS A 67 -15.07 4.95 6.48
N LYS A 68 -14.29 4.75 5.41
CA LYS A 68 -13.89 3.42 4.96
C LYS A 68 -12.97 2.70 5.96
N TYR A 69 -12.20 3.46 6.74
CA TYR A 69 -11.19 2.92 7.66
C TYR A 69 -11.49 3.25 9.14
N SER A 70 -12.52 4.06 9.43
CA SER A 70 -12.84 4.52 10.79
C SER A 70 -13.22 3.40 11.75
N GLU A 71 -13.82 2.32 11.25
CA GLU A 71 -14.25 1.16 12.06
C GLU A 71 -13.13 0.12 12.25
N LEU A 72 -11.97 0.30 11.62
CA LEU A 72 -10.87 -0.65 11.73
C LEU A 72 -10.20 -0.54 13.11
N SER A 73 -10.22 -1.65 13.85
CA SER A 73 -9.50 -1.81 15.12
C SER A 73 -7.99 -2.04 14.96
N ILE A 74 -7.49 -1.93 13.73
CA ILE A 74 -6.08 -2.09 13.38
C ILE A 74 -5.49 -0.75 12.95
N ASP A 75 -4.17 -0.66 13.05
CA ASP A 75 -3.44 0.45 12.44
C ASP A 75 -3.05 0.06 11.03
N LYS A 76 -3.36 0.97 10.11
CA LYS A 76 -3.08 0.83 8.68
C LYS A 76 -2.32 2.07 8.22
N TRP A 77 -1.33 1.83 7.38
CA TRP A 77 -0.55 2.87 6.73
C TRP A 77 -0.70 2.74 5.22
N GLN A 78 -0.65 3.85 4.52
CA GLN A 78 -0.80 3.87 3.06
C GLN A 78 0.23 4.79 2.43
N ILE A 79 1.00 4.28 1.47
CA ILE A 79 1.75 5.06 0.49
C ILE A 79 0.93 5.05 -0.79
N ALA A 80 0.72 6.19 -1.45
CA ALA A 80 0.03 6.26 -2.73
C ALA A 80 0.90 6.97 -3.76
N VAL A 81 1.08 6.32 -4.92
CA VAL A 81 1.76 6.87 -6.10
C VAL A 81 0.71 7.32 -7.10
N VAL A 82 0.68 8.61 -7.43
CA VAL A 82 -0.28 9.17 -8.40
C VAL A 82 0.28 8.96 -9.80
N THR A 83 -0.46 8.23 -10.63
CA THR A 83 -0.09 8.01 -12.03
C THR A 83 -0.73 9.06 -12.93
N SER A 84 -0.06 9.40 -14.03
CA SER A 84 -0.51 10.40 -15.01
C SER A 84 -0.87 11.78 -14.39
N PRO A 85 0.01 12.38 -13.55
CA PRO A 85 -0.33 13.59 -12.79
C PRO A 85 -0.66 14.82 -13.66
N GLU A 86 -0.22 14.86 -14.92
CA GLU A 86 -0.44 15.99 -15.83
C GLU A 86 -1.81 15.99 -16.53
N ARG A 87 -2.53 14.87 -16.53
CA ARG A 87 -3.83 14.71 -17.18
C ARG A 87 -4.99 15.08 -16.27
N LYS A 88 -5.16 16.38 -16.03
CA LYS A 88 -6.24 16.92 -15.17
C LYS A 88 -7.66 16.61 -15.66
N ASP A 89 -7.79 16.30 -16.95
CA ASP A 89 -9.03 15.88 -17.60
C ASP A 89 -9.47 14.45 -17.23
N LEU A 90 -8.55 13.63 -16.70
CA LEU A 90 -8.82 12.27 -16.26
C LEU A 90 -8.91 12.19 -14.73
N PRO A 91 -9.71 11.25 -14.18
CA PRO A 91 -9.67 10.95 -12.76
C PRO A 91 -8.25 10.57 -12.33
N LYS A 92 -7.75 11.17 -11.24
CA LYS A 92 -6.43 10.83 -10.70
C LYS A 92 -6.35 9.34 -10.38
N GLN A 93 -5.50 8.62 -11.11
CA GLN A 93 -5.21 7.22 -10.85
C GLN A 93 -4.12 7.10 -9.79
N LYS A 94 -4.27 6.11 -8.89
CA LYS A 94 -3.34 5.91 -7.77
C LYS A 94 -3.06 4.43 -7.61
N ILE A 95 -1.79 4.08 -7.46
CA ILE A 95 -1.35 2.77 -6.99
C ILE A 95 -1.07 2.90 -5.51
N LYS A 96 -1.70 2.08 -4.67
CA LYS A 96 -1.49 2.10 -3.23
C LYS A 96 -0.58 0.97 -2.77
N VAL A 97 0.30 1.28 -1.82
CA VAL A 97 1.02 0.32 -0.99
C VAL A 97 0.50 0.48 0.43
N GLU A 98 -0.21 -0.53 0.92
CA GLU A 98 -0.86 -0.51 2.22
C GLU A 98 -0.21 -1.54 3.16
N VAL A 99 0.02 -1.14 4.41
CA VAL A 99 0.55 -2.04 5.45
C VAL A 99 -0.38 -2.01 6.66
N ALA A 100 -0.76 -3.17 7.17
CA ALA A 100 -1.54 -3.31 8.39
C ALA A 100 -0.71 -3.95 9.52
N ASN A 101 -0.91 -3.50 10.78
CA ASN A 101 -0.23 -4.06 11.96
C ASN A 101 -0.78 -5.42 12.44
N ILE A 102 -1.12 -6.29 11.49
CA ILE A 102 -1.65 -7.64 11.77
C ILE A 102 -0.55 -8.69 11.61
N PRO A 103 -0.62 -9.82 12.34
CA PRO A 103 0.28 -10.93 12.11
C PRO A 103 0.00 -11.59 10.75
N ALA A 104 1.05 -12.06 10.10
CA ALA A 104 0.94 -12.98 8.97
C ALA A 104 1.12 -14.41 9.47
N TYR A 105 0.13 -15.29 9.20
CA TYR A 105 0.17 -16.68 9.64
C TYR A 105 1.04 -17.57 8.74
N THR A 106 1.10 -17.25 7.45
CA THR A 106 2.05 -17.83 6.50
C THR A 106 2.66 -16.71 5.66
N ARG A 107 3.88 -16.93 5.19
CA ARG A 107 4.63 -16.05 4.29
C ARG A 107 4.96 -16.69 2.95
N GLU A 108 4.76 -18.00 2.86
CA GLU A 108 5.03 -18.78 1.66
C GLU A 108 3.71 -18.93 0.89
N PRO A 109 3.70 -18.58 -0.40
CA PRO A 109 2.57 -18.90 -1.26
C PRO A 109 2.27 -20.40 -1.19
N GLN A 110 1.01 -20.75 -1.01
CA GLN A 110 0.58 -22.15 -1.03
C GLN A 110 0.12 -22.53 -2.46
N PRO A 111 0.12 -23.81 -2.83
CA PRO A 111 -0.41 -24.25 -4.13
C PRO A 111 -1.92 -23.99 -4.28
#